data_AF-A0A1C3H5F4-F1
#
_entry.id   AF-A0A1C3H5F4-F1
#
_cell.length_a   1.000
_cell.length_b   1.000
_cell.length_c   1.000
_cell.angle_alpha   90.00
_cell.angle_beta   90.00
_cell.angle_gamma   90.00
#
_symmetry.space_group_name_H-M   'P 1'
#
loop_
_entity.id
_entity.type
_entity.pdbx_description
1 polymer ?
#
loop_
_entity_poly.entity_id
_entity_poly.type
_entity_poly.pdbx_seq_one_letter_code
_entity_poly.pdbx_strand_id
1 'polypeptide(L)'
;MSEALWRKFALWAGTFQAASFYTDDFTADCWDWLAFHARGLQLARELKAETGDAFHVVYYKPMEDPNYRIDARREVLADGSLLPLPLFFRPDCKPRYFCERIISGGQTGADRAALDFAIASDYSHGGWAPRGREAEDGCIALKYQLTELPEGGYRQRTRRNVEDSDGTLIVNMGELDGGTLATRIFAEKAGKPYYVAQVDDEATDEMAASVLAWLRAHHIKTLNVAGPRESKRPGIYQQTTALLQAVEKALFENVP
;
A
#
# COMPACT_ATOMS: atom_id res chain seq x y z
N MET A 1 -15.96 21.82 24.02
CA MET A 1 -15.07 22.34 22.96
C MET A 1 -15.21 23.85 22.92
N SER A 2 -14.08 24.57 22.90
CA SER A 2 -14.05 26.02 22.78
C SER A 2 -14.50 26.50 21.39
N GLU A 3 -15.01 27.73 21.31
CA GLU A 3 -15.39 28.34 20.03
C GLU A 3 -14.18 28.48 19.08
N ALA A 4 -13.00 28.76 19.63
CA ALA A 4 -11.75 28.85 18.88
C ALA A 4 -11.38 27.51 18.22
N LEU A 5 -11.50 26.40 18.95
CA LEU A 5 -11.23 25.07 18.41
C LEU A 5 -12.30 24.66 17.39
N TRP A 6 -13.57 24.97 17.64
CA TRP A 6 -14.66 24.73 16.67
C TRP A 6 -14.38 25.41 15.33
N ARG A 7 -13.93 26.68 15.31
CA ARG A 7 -13.59 27.39 14.07
C ARG A 7 -12.46 26.71 13.29
N LYS A 8 -11.45 26.17 13.99
CA LYS A 8 -10.37 25.41 13.33
C LYS A 8 -10.89 24.12 12.68
N PHE A 9 -11.79 23.40 13.37
CA PHE A 9 -12.47 22.23 12.79
C PHE A 9 -13.33 22.61 11.59
N ALA A 10 -14.09 23.70 11.66
CA ALA A 10 -14.91 24.16 10.55
C ALA A 10 -14.09 24.49 9.30
N LEU A 11 -12.94 25.15 9.47
CA LEU A 11 -12.02 25.42 8.36
C LEU A 11 -11.46 24.13 7.75
N TRP A 12 -10.99 23.21 8.59
CA TRP A 12 -10.46 21.92 8.15
C TRP A 12 -11.52 21.08 7.42
N ALA A 13 -12.72 20.95 7.98
CA ALA A 13 -13.84 20.25 7.36
C ALA A 13 -14.28 20.95 6.06
N GLY A 14 -14.25 22.29 6.03
CA GLY A 14 -14.56 23.07 4.84
C GLY A 14 -13.61 22.80 3.67
N THR A 15 -12.31 22.55 3.94
CA THR A 15 -11.38 22.13 2.88
C THR A 15 -11.79 20.80 2.26
N PHE A 16 -12.22 19.83 3.08
CA PHE A 16 -12.71 18.55 2.60
C PHE A 16 -14.01 18.70 1.81
N GLN A 17 -14.98 19.48 2.31
CA GLN A 17 -16.27 19.68 1.64
C GLN A 17 -16.15 20.42 0.30
N ALA A 18 -15.16 21.30 0.18
CA ALA A 18 -14.88 22.00 -1.08
C ALA A 18 -14.24 21.09 -2.14
N ALA A 19 -13.72 19.93 -1.74
CA ALA A 19 -13.17 18.96 -2.67
C ALA A 19 -14.31 18.27 -3.42
N SER A 20 -14.22 18.26 -4.75
CA SER A 20 -15.21 17.61 -5.61
C SER A 20 -14.97 16.09 -5.72
N PHE A 21 -14.99 15.36 -4.61
CA PHE A 21 -14.68 13.91 -4.57
C PHE A 21 -15.54 13.03 -5.49
N TYR A 22 -16.70 13.53 -5.91
CA TYR A 22 -17.71 12.79 -6.67
C TYR A 22 -17.90 13.28 -8.11
N THR A 23 -16.99 14.10 -8.64
CA THR A 23 -16.98 14.49 -10.06
C THR A 23 -16.16 13.50 -10.89
N ASP A 24 -16.52 13.30 -12.16
CA ASP A 24 -15.83 12.39 -13.08
C ASP A 24 -14.33 12.72 -13.26
N ASP A 25 -13.94 13.98 -13.06
CA ASP A 25 -12.56 14.45 -13.17
C ASP A 25 -11.74 14.28 -11.87
N PHE A 26 -12.37 13.84 -10.77
CA PHE A 26 -11.67 13.67 -9.51
C PHE A 26 -10.91 12.35 -9.48
N THR A 27 -9.59 12.46 -9.36
CA THR A 27 -8.76 11.32 -8.97
C THR A 27 -8.35 11.49 -7.51
N ALA A 28 -8.61 10.47 -6.68
CA ALA A 28 -8.23 10.46 -5.26
C ALA A 28 -6.72 10.70 -5.06
N ASP A 29 -5.93 10.49 -6.10
CA ASP A 29 -4.50 10.70 -6.21
C ASP A 29 -4.10 12.19 -6.16
N CYS A 30 -5.01 13.12 -6.47
CA CYS A 30 -4.74 14.56 -6.53
C CYS A 30 -4.90 15.30 -5.19
N TRP A 31 -5.42 14.64 -4.15
CA TRP A 31 -5.64 15.26 -2.84
C TRP A 31 -4.48 14.97 -1.89
N ASP A 32 -3.99 15.98 -1.17
CA ASP A 32 -2.96 15.79 -0.13
C ASP A 32 -3.57 15.21 1.15
N TRP A 33 -3.88 13.91 1.09
CA TRP A 33 -4.40 13.14 2.21
C TRP A 33 -3.48 13.22 3.44
N LEU A 34 -2.16 13.25 3.23
CA LEU A 34 -1.20 13.29 4.34
C LEU A 34 -1.33 14.60 5.12
N ALA A 35 -1.33 15.75 4.44
CA ALA A 35 -1.54 17.04 5.07
C ALA A 35 -2.93 17.14 5.73
N PHE A 36 -3.95 16.63 5.05
CA PHE A 36 -5.32 16.62 5.57
C PHE A 36 -5.43 15.82 6.88
N HIS A 37 -4.88 14.60 6.93
CA HIS A 37 -4.87 13.77 8.13
C HIS A 37 -3.97 14.34 9.22
N ALA A 38 -2.80 14.89 8.87
CA ALA A 38 -1.91 15.52 9.84
C ALA A 38 -2.61 16.67 10.58
N ARG A 39 -3.34 17.51 9.83
CA ARG A 39 -4.14 18.59 10.42
C ARG A 39 -5.30 18.05 11.26
N GLY A 40 -6.04 17.07 10.75
CA GLY A 40 -7.15 16.45 11.48
C GLY A 40 -6.72 15.83 12.81
N LEU A 41 -5.60 15.09 12.82
CA LEU A 41 -5.03 14.50 14.03
C LEU A 41 -4.51 15.55 15.01
N GLN A 42 -3.94 16.65 14.53
CA GLN A 42 -3.56 17.77 15.39
C GLN A 42 -4.79 18.37 16.09
N LEU A 43 -5.88 18.60 15.36
CA LEU A 43 -7.13 19.11 15.93
C LEU A 43 -7.75 18.12 16.92
N ALA A 44 -7.67 16.82 16.65
CA ALA A 44 -8.12 15.79 17.58
C ALA A 44 -7.31 15.80 18.90
N ARG A 45 -5.99 16.04 18.84
CA ARG A 45 -5.15 16.24 20.04
C ARG A 45 -5.53 17.49 20.80
N GLU A 46 -5.76 18.61 20.12
CA GLU A 46 -6.24 19.85 20.76
C GLU A 46 -7.59 19.60 21.46
N LEU A 47 -8.50 18.85 20.84
CA LEU A 47 -9.79 18.48 21.44
C LEU A 47 -9.61 17.61 22.68
N LYS A 48 -8.75 16.58 22.62
CA LYS A 48 -8.47 15.70 23.77
C LYS A 48 -7.85 16.48 24.93
N ALA A 49 -6.99 17.46 24.66
CA ALA A 49 -6.44 18.34 25.68
C ALA A 49 -7.51 19.21 26.36
N GLU A 50 -8.52 19.69 25.62
CA GLU A 50 -9.63 20.47 26.19
C GLU A 50 -10.62 19.61 26.99
N THR A 51 -10.89 18.38 26.54
CA THR A 51 -11.92 17.52 27.14
C THR A 51 -11.39 16.60 28.24
N GLY A 52 -10.07 16.39 28.31
CA GLY A 52 -9.45 15.48 29.25
C GLY A 52 -10.00 14.06 29.14
N ASP A 53 -10.12 13.37 30.26
CA ASP A 53 -10.63 11.98 30.31
C ASP A 53 -12.15 11.87 30.36
N ALA A 54 -12.86 13.00 30.36
CA ALA A 54 -14.32 12.99 30.31
C ALA A 54 -14.87 12.42 28.99
N PHE A 55 -14.06 12.45 27.91
CA PHE A 55 -14.45 11.97 26.59
C PHE A 55 -13.35 11.16 25.91
N HIS A 56 -13.76 10.12 25.18
CA HIS A 56 -12.93 9.45 24.19
C HIS A 56 -12.93 10.26 22.90
N VAL A 57 -11.75 10.63 22.40
CA VAL A 57 -11.60 11.33 21.13
C VAL A 57 -11.06 10.36 20.11
N VAL A 58 -11.85 10.05 19.09
CA VAL A 58 -11.49 9.10 18.04
C VAL A 58 -11.49 9.80 16.69
N TYR A 59 -10.36 9.72 16.01
CA TYR A 59 -10.20 10.17 14.63
C TYR A 59 -10.54 9.03 13.67
N TYR A 60 -11.37 9.33 12.67
CA TYR A 60 -11.72 8.43 11.58
C TYR A 60 -11.27 9.02 10.26
N LYS A 61 -10.68 8.18 9.41
CA LYS A 61 -10.39 8.57 8.03
C LYS A 61 -11.70 8.65 7.21
N PRO A 62 -11.85 9.65 6.32
CA PRO A 62 -12.89 9.66 5.29
C PRO A 62 -12.77 8.44 4.39
N MET A 63 -13.90 7.93 3.88
CA MET A 63 -13.92 6.76 2.99
C MET A 63 -13.34 7.05 1.60
N GLU A 64 -13.27 8.34 1.24
CA GLU A 64 -12.68 8.86 0.03
C GLU A 64 -11.15 8.77 0.03
N ASP A 65 -10.50 8.61 1.20
CA ASP A 65 -9.07 8.31 1.26
C ASP A 65 -8.84 6.91 0.65
N PRO A 66 -7.98 6.74 -0.37
CA PRO A 66 -7.63 5.42 -0.89
C PRO A 66 -7.08 4.48 0.20
N ASN A 67 -6.60 5.02 1.32
CA ASN A 67 -6.12 4.28 2.48
C ASN A 67 -7.10 4.27 3.66
N TYR A 68 -8.40 4.51 3.44
CA TYR A 68 -9.38 4.69 4.52
C TYR A 68 -9.48 3.48 5.46
N ARG A 69 -9.18 2.26 4.99
CA ARG A 69 -9.17 1.04 5.82
C ARG A 69 -7.85 0.81 6.55
N ILE A 70 -6.76 1.46 6.14
CA ILE A 70 -5.44 1.36 6.78
C ILE A 70 -5.37 2.36 7.93
N ASP A 71 -5.21 1.85 9.15
CA ASP A 71 -5.25 2.64 10.39
C ASP A 71 -6.44 3.62 10.43
N ALA A 72 -7.59 3.14 9.94
CA ALA A 72 -8.80 3.91 9.72
C ALA A 72 -9.26 4.70 10.95
N ARG A 73 -9.00 4.13 12.13
CA ARG A 73 -9.57 4.56 13.40
C ARG A 73 -8.46 4.65 14.44
N ARG A 74 -8.26 5.84 14.99
CA ARG A 74 -7.25 6.09 16.01
C ARG A 74 -7.86 6.84 17.18
N GLU A 75 -7.70 6.30 18.38
CA GLU A 75 -8.02 7.02 19.61
C GLU A 75 -6.85 7.94 19.98
N VAL A 76 -7.16 9.16 20.40
CA VAL A 76 -6.19 10.09 20.96
C VAL A 76 -6.18 9.92 22.48
N LEU A 77 -5.06 9.45 23.01
CA LEU A 77 -4.87 9.28 24.45
C LEU A 77 -4.58 10.61 25.14
N ALA A 78 -4.64 10.64 26.48
CA ALA A 78 -4.44 11.85 27.28
C ALA A 78 -3.06 12.50 27.08
N ASP A 79 -2.04 11.70 26.77
CA ASP A 79 -0.68 12.16 26.45
C ASP A 79 -0.52 12.62 24.98
N GLY A 80 -1.60 12.57 24.18
CA GLY A 80 -1.60 12.92 22.77
C GLY A 80 -1.10 11.82 21.83
N SER A 81 -0.74 10.64 22.36
CA SER A 81 -0.40 9.47 21.56
C SER A 81 -1.63 8.90 20.85
N LEU A 82 -1.40 8.16 19.77
CA LEU A 82 -2.46 7.59 18.93
C LEU A 82 -2.51 6.08 19.12
N LEU A 83 -3.62 5.58 19.64
CA LEU A 83 -3.89 4.15 19.75
C LEU A 83 -4.69 3.68 18.53
N PRO A 84 -4.15 2.79 17.68
CA PRO A 84 -4.93 2.19 16.60
C PRO A 84 -6.09 1.38 17.18
N LEU A 85 -7.31 1.66 16.72
CA LEU A 85 -8.49 0.91 17.08
C LEU A 85 -8.88 -0.02 15.93
N PRO A 86 -9.36 -1.24 16.22
CA PRO A 86 -9.91 -2.10 15.20
C PRO A 86 -11.10 -1.39 14.52
N LEU A 87 -11.19 -1.56 13.19
CA LEU A 87 -12.43 -1.33 12.48
C LEU A 87 -13.52 -2.22 13.09
N PHE A 88 -14.77 -1.77 13.03
CA PHE A 88 -15.92 -2.56 13.45
C PHE A 88 -16.14 -3.73 12.45
N PHE A 89 -15.22 -4.69 12.42
CA PHE A 89 -15.41 -5.93 11.68
C PHE A 89 -16.34 -6.83 12.48
N ARG A 90 -17.32 -7.39 11.77
CA ARG A 90 -18.02 -8.58 12.27
C ARG A 90 -16.98 -9.69 12.47
N PRO A 91 -16.87 -10.33 13.66
CA PRO A 91 -15.87 -11.38 13.95
C PRO A 91 -15.88 -12.53 12.93
N ASP A 92 -17.03 -12.73 12.30
CA ASP A 92 -17.41 -13.74 11.32
C ASP A 92 -16.90 -13.46 9.89
N CYS A 93 -16.45 -12.24 9.58
CA CYS A 93 -15.91 -11.86 8.28
C CYS A 93 -14.46 -11.37 8.40
N LYS A 94 -13.54 -12.25 8.80
CA LYS A 94 -12.11 -11.95 8.59
C LYS A 94 -11.82 -12.06 7.09
N PRO A 95 -11.40 -10.98 6.40
CA PRO A 95 -10.96 -11.08 5.03
C PRO A 95 -9.81 -12.09 4.95
N ARG A 96 -9.88 -12.99 3.96
CA ARG A 96 -8.82 -13.96 3.71
C ARG A 96 -7.82 -13.30 2.79
N TYR A 97 -6.58 -13.22 3.27
CA TYR A 97 -5.47 -12.67 2.51
C TYR A 97 -4.43 -13.77 2.26
N PHE A 98 -3.75 -13.75 1.11
CA PHE A 98 -2.67 -14.70 0.84
C PHE A 98 -1.36 -14.30 1.55
N CYS A 99 -1.27 -13.06 2.06
CA CYS A 99 -0.18 -12.55 2.90
C CYS A 99 -0.71 -11.42 3.81
N GLU A 100 0.05 -11.00 4.81
CA GLU A 100 -0.34 -9.92 5.75
C GLU A 100 -0.08 -8.52 5.16
N ARG A 101 0.91 -8.40 4.26
CA ARG A 101 1.38 -7.12 3.72
C ARG A 101 2.01 -7.25 2.33
N ILE A 102 1.71 -6.31 1.45
CA ILE A 102 2.35 -6.18 0.12
C ILE A 102 3.27 -4.96 0.11
N ILE A 103 4.54 -5.14 -0.26
CA ILE A 103 5.48 -4.03 -0.44
C ILE A 103 6.00 -3.96 -1.86
N SER A 104 6.39 -2.76 -2.29
CA SER A 104 6.91 -2.49 -3.63
C SER A 104 7.76 -1.22 -3.67
N GLY A 105 8.53 -1.04 -4.76
CA GLY A 105 9.38 0.13 -4.99
C GLY A 105 8.69 1.35 -5.60
N GLY A 106 7.40 1.23 -5.93
CA GLY A 106 6.59 2.33 -6.47
C GLY A 106 6.96 2.80 -7.88
N GLN A 107 7.82 2.11 -8.63
CA GLN A 107 8.01 2.42 -10.06
C GLN A 107 6.70 2.18 -10.85
N THR A 108 6.58 2.71 -12.07
CA THR A 108 5.49 2.31 -12.98
C THR A 108 5.56 0.80 -13.29
N GLY A 109 4.53 0.25 -13.94
CA GLY A 109 4.49 -1.16 -14.29
C GLY A 109 4.16 -2.03 -13.09
N ALA A 110 4.92 -3.11 -12.90
CA ALA A 110 4.63 -4.12 -11.87
C ALA A 110 4.62 -3.56 -10.45
N ASP A 111 5.55 -2.66 -10.13
CA ASP A 111 5.65 -2.04 -8.81
C ASP A 111 4.35 -1.28 -8.46
N ARG A 112 3.77 -0.55 -9.42
CA ARG A 112 2.55 0.23 -9.21
C ARG A 112 1.30 -0.64 -9.17
N ALA A 113 1.21 -1.62 -10.06
CA ALA A 113 0.13 -2.61 -10.10
C ALA A 113 -0.02 -3.33 -8.75
N ALA A 114 1.10 -3.69 -8.11
CA ALA A 114 1.08 -4.32 -6.79
C ALA A 114 0.49 -3.42 -5.70
N LEU A 115 0.82 -2.13 -5.71
CA LEU A 115 0.31 -1.17 -4.72
C LEU A 115 -1.16 -0.84 -4.97
N ASP A 116 -1.56 -0.67 -6.23
CA ASP A 116 -2.97 -0.45 -6.59
C ASP A 116 -3.84 -1.67 -6.26
N PHE A 117 -3.37 -2.88 -6.56
CA PHE A 117 -4.02 -4.11 -6.13
C PHE A 117 -4.16 -4.17 -4.61
N ALA A 118 -3.10 -3.84 -3.88
CA ALA A 118 -3.13 -3.86 -2.42
C ALA A 118 -4.14 -2.86 -1.84
N ILE A 119 -4.25 -1.67 -2.44
CA ILE A 119 -5.28 -0.68 -2.07
C ILE A 119 -6.68 -1.21 -2.38
N ALA A 120 -6.90 -1.73 -3.58
CA ALA A 120 -8.21 -2.19 -4.04
C ALA A 120 -8.74 -3.42 -3.28
N SER A 121 -7.85 -4.33 -2.90
CA SER A 121 -8.16 -5.55 -2.16
C SER A 121 -7.90 -5.42 -0.65
N ASP A 122 -7.67 -4.20 -0.14
CA ASP A 122 -7.47 -3.89 1.29
C ASP A 122 -6.32 -4.64 1.98
N TYR A 123 -5.25 -4.93 1.25
CA TYR A 123 -4.00 -5.35 1.85
C TYR A 123 -3.30 -4.15 2.50
N SER A 124 -2.71 -4.38 3.67
CA SER A 124 -1.73 -3.43 4.18
C SER A 124 -0.59 -3.33 3.16
N HIS A 125 -0.16 -2.11 2.83
CA HIS A 125 0.89 -1.92 1.83
C HIS A 125 1.92 -0.86 2.18
N GLY A 126 3.02 -0.85 1.43
CA GLY A 126 4.04 0.18 1.49
C GLY A 126 5.32 -0.24 0.76
N GLY A 127 6.47 0.08 1.36
CA GLY A 127 7.78 -0.26 0.79
C GLY A 127 8.70 0.95 0.74
N TRP A 128 9.85 0.78 0.12
CA TRP A 128 10.90 1.77 0.03
C TRP A 128 10.92 2.41 -1.36
N ALA A 129 10.84 3.73 -1.38
CA ALA A 129 10.98 4.56 -2.58
C ALA A 129 12.37 5.23 -2.60
N PRO A 130 12.89 5.61 -3.79
CA PRO A 130 14.09 6.43 -3.83
C PRO A 130 13.83 7.82 -3.22
N ARG A 131 14.91 8.57 -2.95
CA ARG A 131 14.83 9.96 -2.50
C ARG A 131 13.89 10.77 -3.41
N GLY A 132 13.02 11.58 -2.81
CA GLY A 132 12.07 12.42 -3.56
C GLY A 132 10.94 11.64 -4.22
N ARG A 133 10.78 10.35 -3.88
CA ARG A 133 9.75 9.46 -4.44
C ARG A 133 9.79 9.41 -5.97
N GLU A 134 10.97 9.39 -6.56
CA GLU A 134 11.13 9.38 -8.02
C GLU A 134 10.66 8.05 -8.64
N ALA A 135 9.88 8.16 -9.72
CA ALA A 135 9.52 7.12 -10.67
C ALA A 135 9.67 7.67 -12.11
N GLU A 136 9.52 6.82 -13.13
CA GLU A 136 9.68 7.25 -14.53
C GLU A 136 8.64 8.28 -14.98
N ASP A 137 7.47 8.27 -14.35
CA ASP A 137 6.34 9.17 -14.60
C ASP A 137 6.34 10.41 -13.68
N GLY A 138 7.40 10.59 -12.89
CA GLY A 138 7.55 11.70 -11.96
C GLY A 138 7.48 11.26 -10.50
N CYS A 139 6.91 12.10 -9.64
CA CYS A 139 6.80 11.82 -8.21
C CYS A 139 5.71 10.78 -7.93
N ILE A 140 6.02 9.74 -7.16
CA ILE A 140 5.07 8.71 -6.75
C ILE A 140 4.00 9.33 -5.85
N ALA A 141 2.73 9.20 -6.25
CA ALA A 141 1.59 9.78 -5.55
C ALA A 141 1.56 9.46 -4.05
N LEU A 142 1.02 10.38 -3.25
CA LEU A 142 1.01 10.26 -1.79
C LEU A 142 0.06 9.18 -1.26
N LYS A 143 -0.86 8.67 -2.09
CA LYS A 143 -1.71 7.54 -1.70
C LYS A 143 -0.89 6.28 -1.37
N TYR A 144 0.29 6.11 -1.96
CA TYR A 144 1.15 4.96 -1.71
C TYR A 144 1.96 5.16 -0.43
N GLN A 145 1.79 4.26 0.54
CA GLN A 145 2.45 4.30 1.87
C GLN A 145 3.96 3.93 1.82
N LEU A 146 4.71 4.59 0.95
CA LEU A 146 6.14 4.36 0.76
C LEU A 146 6.99 5.23 1.67
N THR A 147 8.07 4.65 2.19
CA THR A 147 9.11 5.36 2.95
C THR A 147 10.25 5.71 2.01
N GLU A 148 10.62 6.98 1.96
CA GLU A 148 11.78 7.42 1.16
C GLU A 148 13.08 6.96 1.80
N LEU A 149 14.04 6.54 0.96
CA LEU A 149 15.43 6.36 1.37
C LEU A 149 16.20 7.67 1.14
N PRO A 150 16.62 8.39 2.20
CA PRO A 150 17.21 9.73 2.09
C PRO A 150 18.45 9.82 1.19
N GLU A 151 19.21 8.73 1.09
CA GLU A 151 20.43 8.61 0.28
C GLU A 151 20.36 7.42 -0.71
N GLY A 152 19.15 6.92 -0.98
CA GLY A 152 18.93 5.73 -1.79
C GLY A 152 18.43 6.05 -3.20
N GLY A 153 19.12 5.51 -4.21
CA GLY A 153 18.60 5.45 -5.58
C GLY A 153 17.83 4.15 -5.84
N TYR A 154 17.49 3.91 -7.12
CA TYR A 154 16.71 2.74 -7.54
C TYR A 154 17.29 1.39 -7.08
N ARG A 155 18.62 1.24 -7.05
CA ARG A 155 19.24 -0.03 -6.63
C ARG A 155 19.11 -0.25 -5.12
N GLN A 156 19.30 0.81 -4.32
CA GLN A 156 19.22 0.76 -2.87
C GLN A 156 17.78 0.46 -2.41
N ARG A 157 16.78 1.11 -3.03
CA ARG A 157 15.37 0.85 -2.69
C ARG A 157 14.93 -0.55 -3.09
N THR A 158 15.37 -1.08 -4.24
CA THR A 158 15.10 -2.48 -4.62
C THR A 158 15.71 -3.45 -3.62
N ARG A 159 16.99 -3.26 -3.27
CA ARG A 159 17.66 -4.11 -2.28
C ARG A 159 16.94 -4.09 -0.94
N ARG A 160 16.54 -2.90 -0.47
CA ARG A 160 15.87 -2.76 0.82
C ARG A 160 14.48 -3.42 0.83
N ASN A 161 13.70 -3.30 -0.23
CA ASN A 161 12.42 -4.01 -0.36
C ASN A 161 12.59 -5.54 -0.33
N VAL A 162 13.67 -6.07 -0.92
CA VAL A 162 13.99 -7.50 -0.82
C VAL A 162 14.38 -7.89 0.61
N GLU A 163 15.21 -7.10 1.28
CA GLU A 163 15.67 -7.39 2.64
C GLU A 163 14.54 -7.32 3.69
N ASP A 164 13.65 -6.33 3.56
CA ASP A 164 12.53 -6.07 4.49
C ASP A 164 11.24 -6.84 4.14
N SER A 165 11.30 -7.83 3.23
CA SER A 165 10.21 -8.77 2.94
C SER A 165 10.56 -10.20 3.33
N ASP A 166 9.54 -11.06 3.45
CA ASP A 166 9.73 -12.50 3.67
C ASP A 166 10.05 -13.24 2.37
N GLY A 167 9.55 -12.73 1.24
CA GLY A 167 9.88 -13.23 -0.09
C GLY A 167 9.51 -12.24 -1.18
N THR A 168 10.08 -12.42 -2.37
CA THR A 168 9.87 -11.53 -3.51
C THR A 168 9.22 -12.25 -4.70
N LEU A 169 8.02 -11.83 -5.08
CA LEU A 169 7.41 -12.17 -6.37
C LEU A 169 7.94 -11.22 -7.44
N ILE A 170 8.60 -11.77 -8.45
CA ILE A 170 9.14 -11.05 -9.60
C ILE A 170 8.24 -11.33 -10.80
N VAL A 171 7.43 -10.36 -11.21
CA VAL A 171 6.59 -10.46 -12.40
C VAL A 171 7.36 -9.90 -13.59
N ASN A 172 7.44 -10.67 -14.67
CA ASN A 172 8.32 -10.35 -15.80
C ASN A 172 7.71 -10.77 -17.15
N MET A 173 8.07 -10.04 -18.21
CA MET A 173 7.83 -10.42 -19.60
C MET A 173 9.16 -10.39 -20.35
N GLY A 174 9.40 -11.40 -21.17
CA GLY A 174 10.60 -11.61 -21.95
C GLY A 174 11.82 -11.92 -21.09
N GLU A 175 13.00 -11.60 -21.61
CA GLU A 175 14.25 -11.82 -20.88
C GLU A 175 14.30 -11.01 -19.57
N LEU A 176 14.73 -11.68 -18.49
CA LEU A 176 14.95 -11.06 -17.19
C LEU A 176 16.23 -10.21 -17.23
N ASP A 177 16.07 -8.89 -17.24
CA ASP A 177 17.20 -7.96 -17.42
C ASP A 177 17.11 -6.73 -16.49
N GLY A 178 18.16 -5.89 -16.52
CA GLY A 178 18.20 -4.61 -15.80
C GLY A 178 17.83 -4.69 -14.31
N GLY A 179 16.87 -3.86 -13.90
CA GLY A 179 16.39 -3.79 -12.51
C GLY A 179 15.72 -5.08 -12.03
N THR A 180 15.00 -5.77 -12.90
CA THR A 180 14.29 -7.02 -12.56
C THR A 180 15.28 -8.16 -12.28
N LEU A 181 16.32 -8.28 -13.12
CA LEU A 181 17.44 -9.20 -12.86
C LEU A 181 18.18 -8.85 -11.57
N ALA A 182 18.39 -7.55 -11.30
CA ALA A 182 19.01 -7.11 -10.06
C ALA A 182 18.19 -7.51 -8.82
N THR A 183 16.87 -7.46 -8.88
CA THR A 183 15.98 -7.94 -7.80
C THR A 183 16.22 -9.41 -7.49
N ARG A 184 16.27 -10.28 -8.50
CA ARG A 184 16.59 -11.71 -8.32
C ARG A 184 17.94 -11.89 -7.64
N ILE A 185 18.97 -11.21 -8.14
CA ILE A 185 20.33 -11.27 -7.57
C ILE A 185 20.35 -10.80 -6.11
N PHE A 186 19.58 -9.76 -5.76
CA PHE A 186 19.49 -9.32 -4.36
C PHE A 186 18.80 -10.36 -3.47
N ALA A 187 17.73 -10.99 -3.95
CA ALA A 187 17.03 -12.04 -3.20
C ALA A 187 17.94 -13.24 -2.93
N GLU A 188 18.67 -13.70 -3.95
CA GLU A 188 19.67 -14.76 -3.83
C GLU A 188 20.74 -14.42 -2.80
N LYS A 189 21.32 -13.22 -2.89
CA LYS A 189 22.37 -12.76 -1.96
C LYS A 189 21.87 -12.59 -0.53
N ALA A 190 20.61 -12.22 -0.36
CA ALA A 190 19.98 -12.08 0.95
C ALA A 190 19.49 -13.42 1.53
N GLY A 191 19.55 -14.52 0.77
CA GLY A 191 18.98 -15.80 1.16
C GLY A 191 17.45 -15.76 1.30
N LYS A 192 16.78 -14.84 0.60
CA LYS A 192 15.33 -14.66 0.65
C LYS A 192 14.68 -15.46 -0.49
N PRO A 193 13.56 -16.17 -0.24
CA PRO A 193 12.83 -16.86 -1.30
C PRO A 193 12.32 -15.86 -2.33
N TYR A 194 12.38 -16.24 -3.60
CA TYR A 194 11.78 -15.48 -4.69
C TYR A 194 11.08 -16.42 -5.66
N TYR A 195 10.09 -15.89 -6.37
CA TYR A 195 9.39 -16.58 -7.44
C TYR A 195 9.37 -15.68 -8.67
N VAL A 196 9.76 -16.21 -9.83
CA VAL A 196 9.69 -15.47 -11.10
C VAL A 196 8.46 -15.94 -11.87
N ALA A 197 7.46 -15.08 -11.96
CA ALA A 197 6.28 -15.28 -12.79
C ALA A 197 6.53 -14.69 -14.18
N GLN A 198 6.73 -15.57 -15.18
CA GLN A 198 6.86 -15.18 -16.58
C GLN A 198 5.48 -15.10 -17.21
N VAL A 199 5.00 -13.89 -17.46
CA VAL A 199 3.63 -13.59 -17.92
C VAL A 199 3.58 -13.22 -19.41
N ASP A 200 4.47 -13.82 -20.21
CA ASP A 200 4.57 -13.62 -21.66
C ASP A 200 3.26 -13.99 -22.39
N ASP A 201 2.62 -15.09 -21.97
CA ASP A 201 1.36 -15.61 -22.53
C ASP A 201 0.17 -15.34 -21.60
N GLU A 202 0.20 -14.19 -20.91
CA GLU A 202 -0.77 -13.78 -19.89
C GLU A 202 -0.69 -14.59 -18.57
N ALA A 203 -1.31 -14.06 -17.51
CA ALA A 203 -1.41 -14.75 -16.23
C ALA A 203 -2.48 -15.87 -16.29
N THR A 204 -2.08 -17.11 -16.02
CA THR A 204 -3.00 -18.26 -15.97
C THR A 204 -3.39 -18.65 -14.55
N ASP A 205 -4.51 -19.38 -14.40
CA ASP A 205 -4.97 -19.91 -13.11
C ASP A 205 -3.94 -20.89 -12.51
N GLU A 206 -3.22 -21.69 -13.33
CA GLU A 206 -2.15 -22.56 -12.85
C GLU A 206 -0.95 -21.79 -12.31
N MET A 207 -0.60 -20.67 -12.96
CA MET A 207 0.46 -19.78 -12.49
C MET A 207 0.09 -19.17 -11.14
N ALA A 208 -1.15 -18.70 -11.01
CA ALA A 208 -1.68 -18.18 -9.75
C ALA A 208 -1.66 -19.24 -8.63
N ALA A 209 -2.07 -20.47 -8.92
CA ALA A 209 -2.00 -21.58 -7.98
C ALA A 209 -0.56 -21.88 -7.54
N SER A 210 0.40 -21.81 -8.48
CA SER A 210 1.83 -22.01 -8.20
C SER A 210 2.42 -20.91 -7.32
N VAL A 211 2.06 -19.65 -7.58
CA VAL A 211 2.43 -18.51 -6.71
C VAL A 211 1.83 -18.69 -5.31
N LEU A 212 0.56 -19.06 -5.21
CA LEU A 212 -0.10 -19.30 -3.91
C LEU A 212 0.56 -20.45 -3.13
N ALA A 213 0.92 -21.53 -3.82
CA ALA A 213 1.64 -22.66 -3.22
C ALA A 213 3.02 -22.21 -2.70
N TRP A 214 3.75 -21.41 -3.47
CA TRP A 214 5.04 -20.85 -3.06
C TRP A 214 4.90 -19.93 -1.83
N LEU A 215 3.91 -19.03 -1.82
CA LEU A 215 3.61 -18.15 -0.68
C LEU A 215 3.41 -18.95 0.62
N ARG A 216 2.63 -20.04 0.54
CA ARG A 216 2.35 -20.93 1.67
C ARG A 216 3.57 -21.73 2.10
N ALA A 217 4.31 -22.31 1.16
CA ALA A 217 5.48 -23.14 1.44
C ALA A 217 6.59 -22.35 2.16
N HIS A 218 6.73 -21.06 1.85
CA HIS A 218 7.73 -20.19 2.46
C HIS A 218 7.18 -19.32 3.60
N HIS A 219 5.91 -19.50 4.00
CA HIS A 219 5.25 -18.72 5.06
C HIS A 219 5.39 -17.20 4.87
N ILE A 220 5.21 -16.72 3.64
CA ILE A 220 5.42 -15.32 3.29
C ILE A 220 4.30 -14.48 3.89
N LYS A 221 4.63 -13.59 4.85
CA LYS A 221 3.69 -12.64 5.45
C LYS A 221 3.82 -11.27 4.82
N THR A 222 5.05 -10.81 4.59
CA THR A 222 5.35 -9.60 3.84
C THR A 222 5.86 -9.98 2.45
N LEU A 223 5.02 -9.80 1.44
CA LEU A 223 5.36 -10.07 0.05
C LEU A 223 5.90 -8.80 -0.61
N ASN A 224 7.15 -8.84 -1.10
CA ASN A 224 7.62 -7.84 -2.05
C ASN A 224 7.19 -8.24 -3.46
N VAL A 225 6.57 -7.33 -4.20
CA VAL A 225 6.27 -7.52 -5.63
C VAL A 225 7.13 -6.55 -6.43
N ALA A 226 7.83 -7.08 -7.43
CA ALA A 226 8.74 -6.32 -8.26
C ALA A 226 8.63 -6.73 -9.72
N GLY A 227 8.99 -5.82 -10.63
CA GLY A 227 9.05 -6.12 -12.06
C GLY A 227 9.62 -4.96 -12.86
N PRO A 228 9.61 -5.08 -14.20
CA PRO A 228 10.03 -4.00 -15.08
C PRO A 228 9.04 -2.82 -15.00
N ARG A 229 9.58 -1.63 -15.30
CA ARG A 229 8.80 -0.41 -15.49
C ARG A 229 7.96 -0.49 -16.77
N GLU A 230 6.83 0.22 -16.80
CA GLU A 230 5.85 0.13 -17.88
C GLU A 230 6.47 0.47 -19.24
N SER A 231 7.26 1.55 -19.33
CA SER A 231 7.96 1.95 -20.57
C SER A 231 8.88 0.87 -21.15
N LYS A 232 9.36 -0.07 -20.33
CA LYS A 232 10.27 -1.13 -20.74
C LYS A 232 9.53 -2.37 -21.23
N ARG A 233 8.43 -2.72 -20.58
CA ARG A 233 7.61 -3.88 -20.91
C ARG A 233 6.13 -3.46 -20.87
N PRO A 234 5.62 -2.80 -21.94
CA PRO A 234 4.23 -2.36 -21.99
C PRO A 234 3.27 -3.53 -21.75
N GLY A 235 2.26 -3.33 -20.91
CA GLY A 235 1.32 -4.34 -20.46
C GLY A 235 1.68 -4.99 -19.12
N ILE A 236 2.88 -4.78 -18.58
CA ILE A 236 3.31 -5.44 -17.34
C ILE A 236 2.44 -5.02 -16.14
N TYR A 237 1.97 -3.78 -16.10
CA TYR A 237 1.02 -3.34 -15.08
C TYR A 237 -0.24 -4.22 -15.09
N GLN A 238 -0.87 -4.38 -16.25
CA GLN A 238 -2.10 -5.15 -16.40
C GLN A 238 -1.89 -6.62 -16.06
N GLN A 239 -0.79 -7.21 -16.53
CA GLN A 239 -0.46 -8.61 -16.23
C GLN A 239 -0.17 -8.84 -14.74
N THR A 240 0.49 -7.89 -14.08
CA THR A 240 0.74 -7.97 -12.63
C THR A 240 -0.57 -7.91 -11.86
N THR A 241 -1.47 -6.98 -12.21
CA THR A 241 -2.80 -6.89 -11.59
C THR A 241 -3.60 -8.17 -11.79
N ALA A 242 -3.66 -8.70 -13.02
CA ALA A 242 -4.37 -9.92 -13.34
C ALA A 242 -3.84 -11.14 -12.56
N LEU A 243 -2.51 -11.28 -12.47
CA LEU A 243 -1.89 -12.34 -11.67
C LEU A 243 -2.27 -12.26 -10.19
N LEU A 244 -2.18 -11.07 -9.58
CA LEU A 244 -2.51 -10.89 -8.16
C LEU A 244 -3.99 -11.16 -7.87
N GLN A 245 -4.89 -10.73 -8.76
CA GLN A 245 -6.32 -11.04 -8.69
C GLN A 245 -6.59 -12.54 -8.83
N ALA A 246 -5.89 -13.23 -9.74
CA ALA A 246 -6.01 -14.68 -9.90
C ALA A 246 -5.49 -15.43 -8.66
N VAL A 247 -4.40 -14.97 -8.02
CA VAL A 247 -3.90 -15.53 -6.76
C VAL A 247 -4.91 -15.35 -5.63
N GLU A 248 -5.54 -14.17 -5.55
CA GLU A 248 -6.62 -13.90 -4.60
C GLU A 248 -7.84 -14.79 -4.85
N LYS A 249 -8.28 -14.95 -6.11
CA LYS A 249 -9.36 -15.88 -6.50
C LYS A 249 -9.04 -17.32 -6.06
N ALA A 250 -7.83 -17.80 -6.35
CA ALA A 250 -7.39 -19.15 -5.99
C ALA A 250 -7.36 -19.39 -4.47
N LEU A 251 -7.17 -18.34 -3.66
CA LEU A 251 -7.28 -18.42 -2.20
C LEU A 251 -8.70 -18.80 -1.75
N PHE A 252 -9.72 -18.32 -2.45
CA PHE A 252 -11.13 -18.59 -2.14
C PHE A 252 -11.67 -19.88 -2.75
N GLU A 253 -11.05 -20.40 -3.82
CA GLU A 253 -11.43 -21.66 -4.46
C GLU A 253 -10.83 -22.90 -3.78
N ASN A 254 -9.65 -22.77 -3.16
CA ASN A 254 -8.97 -23.86 -2.44
C ASN A 254 -9.54 -24.12 -1.02
N VAL A 255 -10.85 -24.03 -0.86
CA VAL A 255 -11.55 -24.24 0.42
C VAL A 255 -12.20 -25.62 0.37
N PRO A 256 -11.75 -26.60 1.17
CA PRO A 256 -12.51 -27.82 1.37
C PRO A 256 -13.84 -27.54 2.09
#